data_AF-A0A9P6QED2-F1
#
_entry.id   AF-A0A9P6QED2-F1
#
_cell.length_a   1.000
_cell.length_b   1.000
_cell.length_c   1.000
_cell.angle_alpha   90.00
_cell.angle_beta   90.00
_cell.angle_gamma   90.00
#
_symmetry.space_group_name_H-M   'P 1'
#
loop_
_entity.id
_entity.type
_entity.pdbx_description
1 polymer ?
#
loop_
_entity_poly.entity_id
_entity_poly.type
_entity_poly.pdbx_seq_one_letter_code
_entity_poly.pdbx_strand_id
1 'polypeptide(L)'
;MRVSVLTESGDLHHLEFDSQMELENIKALLEADTGVPADDQRLFYNTIELVDPKATLQTYSVNQDDIIELRRNSTLTRAARRPNAAPAAAAAAAAAGARIPPAAGGVHPGQISQGGGNAHDAEQIRQHVLSDPALLAQLRERQPHLAEAAINNPSRFHTMIRELDVQRRDAEQQRMMEIQTLNENPFDLDAQQRIEEAIRLENVAANLEAALEYNPESFGRVTMLYIEVEVNGHPVKAFVDSGAQATIMSPQCAEACGIMRLVDKRFAGVARGVGVAKILGRVHSAQIRVGRDLFLACSFTIMEGKDVDLLFGLDMLKRHQACIDLRKNALVINDTEIPFLSEHELPQNAKVQGELTPEELAQIGGSVPHTSGSGSAPAAAGSGSGAASSSSSSSTPAPTPSPASTTSVAAPIASTPAVAASTTTPAAALTASSARPSGGRPAQSTAHSNEKIETLMALGFSRDRVIAALDAAGGNVDLAAGFLF
;
A
#
# COMPACT_ATOMS: atom_id res chain seq x y z
N MET A 1 -13.80 -41.46 -5.45
CA MET A 1 -14.78 -40.81 -4.56
C MET A 1 -14.45 -39.34 -4.50
N ARG A 2 -15.46 -38.48 -4.64
CA ARG A 2 -15.31 -37.04 -4.42
C ARG A 2 -15.44 -36.78 -2.92
N VAL A 3 -14.64 -35.85 -2.40
CA VAL A 3 -14.64 -35.38 -1.01
C VAL A 3 -14.44 -33.88 -1.04
N SER A 4 -15.04 -33.16 -0.10
CA SER A 4 -14.86 -31.71 0.03
C SER A 4 -13.93 -31.41 1.20
N VAL A 5 -12.82 -30.73 0.97
CA VAL A 5 -11.84 -30.40 2.02
C VAL A 5 -11.97 -28.92 2.37
N LEU A 6 -12.41 -28.65 3.59
CA LEU A 6 -12.55 -27.31 4.15
C LEU A 6 -11.25 -26.92 4.85
N THR A 7 -10.60 -25.86 4.38
CA THR A 7 -9.41 -25.32 5.03
C THR A 7 -9.75 -24.46 6.24
N GLU A 8 -8.80 -24.31 7.15
CA GLU A 8 -8.83 -23.35 8.27
C GLU A 8 -9.07 -21.88 7.82
N SER A 9 -8.76 -21.54 6.56
CA SER A 9 -9.07 -20.24 5.94
C SER A 9 -10.56 -20.04 5.62
N GLY A 10 -11.35 -21.12 5.60
CA GLY A 10 -12.73 -21.15 5.10
C GLY A 10 -12.88 -21.56 3.63
N ASP A 11 -11.78 -21.72 2.88
CA ASP A 11 -11.81 -22.16 1.48
C ASP A 11 -12.16 -23.65 1.38
N LEU A 12 -13.10 -24.00 0.48
CA LEU A 12 -13.59 -25.37 0.27
C LEU A 12 -13.12 -25.92 -1.09
N HIS A 13 -12.29 -26.96 -1.04
CA HIS A 13 -11.74 -27.63 -2.23
C HIS A 13 -12.49 -28.93 -2.50
N HIS A 14 -13.05 -29.11 -3.70
CA HIS A 14 -13.67 -30.38 -4.10
C HIS A 14 -12.65 -31.25 -4.84
N LEU A 15 -12.30 -32.40 -4.26
CA LEU A 15 -11.22 -33.26 -4.74
C LEU A 15 -11.72 -34.69 -4.99
N GLU A 16 -11.15 -35.35 -6.00
CA GLU A 16 -11.49 -36.74 -6.33
C GLU A 16 -10.32 -37.67 -6.01
N PHE A 17 -10.49 -38.49 -4.97
CA PHE A 17 -9.52 -39.48 -4.51
C PHE A 17 -9.93 -40.89 -4.95
N ASP A 18 -8.98 -41.81 -5.12
CA ASP A 18 -9.34 -43.23 -5.13
C ASP A 18 -9.79 -43.64 -3.71
N SER A 19 -10.88 -44.39 -3.62
CA SER A 19 -11.39 -44.94 -2.37
C SER A 19 -10.46 -45.94 -1.70
N GLN A 20 -9.50 -46.52 -2.44
CA GLN A 20 -8.44 -47.38 -1.90
C GLN A 20 -7.12 -46.63 -1.65
N MET A 21 -7.08 -45.30 -1.80
CA MET A 21 -5.87 -44.51 -1.58
C MET A 21 -5.52 -44.41 -0.09
N GLU A 22 -4.26 -44.67 0.24
CA GLU A 22 -3.69 -44.47 1.58
C GLU A 22 -3.59 -42.97 1.91
N LEU A 23 -3.77 -42.61 3.19
CA LEU A 23 -3.81 -41.23 3.67
C LEU A 23 -2.55 -40.41 3.33
N GLU A 24 -1.37 -41.04 3.28
CA GLU A 24 -0.11 -40.40 2.86
C GLU A 24 -0.20 -39.80 1.44
N ASN A 25 -0.76 -40.55 0.49
CA ASN A 25 -0.94 -40.10 -0.89
C ASN A 25 -2.02 -39.01 -1.00
N ILE A 26 -3.06 -39.08 -0.15
CA ILE A 26 -4.11 -38.05 -0.07
C ILE A 26 -3.54 -36.72 0.43
N LYS A 27 -2.65 -36.73 1.44
CA LYS A 27 -1.93 -35.53 1.89
C LYS A 27 -1.03 -34.95 0.80
N ALA A 28 -0.33 -35.81 0.04
CA ALA A 28 0.52 -35.37 -1.07
C ALA A 28 -0.29 -34.70 -2.21
N LEU A 29 -1.49 -35.21 -2.54
CA LEU A 29 -2.41 -34.55 -3.47
C LEU A 29 -2.93 -33.22 -2.91
N LEU A 30 -3.35 -33.20 -1.64
CA LEU A 30 -3.79 -31.98 -0.96
C LEU A 30 -2.71 -30.89 -0.90
N GLU A 31 -1.43 -31.25 -0.87
CA GLU A 31 -0.33 -30.27 -0.94
C GLU A 31 -0.26 -29.55 -2.31
N ALA A 32 -0.69 -30.20 -3.39
CA ALA A 32 -0.75 -29.59 -4.71
C ALA A 32 -1.89 -28.54 -4.79
N ASP A 33 -3.09 -28.89 -4.31
CA ASP A 33 -4.29 -28.06 -4.49
C ASP A 33 -4.51 -27.01 -3.38
N THR A 34 -4.08 -27.28 -2.13
CA THR A 34 -4.22 -26.34 -0.99
C THR A 34 -2.92 -25.59 -0.66
N GLY A 35 -1.80 -26.02 -1.23
CA GLY A 35 -0.48 -25.45 -1.00
C GLY A 35 0.14 -25.72 0.38
N VAL A 36 -0.52 -26.50 1.24
CA VAL A 36 -0.05 -26.85 2.60
C VAL A 36 0.89 -28.07 2.54
N PRO A 37 2.14 -27.98 3.06
CA PRO A 37 3.05 -29.13 3.11
C PRO A 37 2.41 -30.36 3.76
N ALA A 38 2.62 -31.56 3.22
CA ALA A 38 1.99 -32.78 3.74
C ALA A 38 2.26 -33.04 5.25
N ASP A 39 3.44 -32.65 5.74
CA ASP A 39 3.82 -32.73 7.17
C ASP A 39 3.03 -31.75 8.06
N ASP A 40 2.61 -30.60 7.52
CA ASP A 40 1.82 -29.58 8.23
C ASP A 40 0.31 -29.88 8.21
N GLN A 41 -0.15 -30.85 7.41
CA GLN A 41 -1.57 -31.16 7.25
C GLN A 41 -2.11 -32.04 8.38
N ARG A 42 -3.06 -31.50 9.15
CA ARG A 42 -3.88 -32.27 10.11
C ARG A 42 -5.31 -32.33 9.58
N LEU A 43 -5.72 -33.53 9.19
CA LEU A 43 -7.03 -33.78 8.56
C LEU A 43 -7.99 -34.37 9.59
N PHE A 44 -9.20 -33.83 9.68
CA PHE A 44 -10.22 -34.26 10.63
C PHE A 44 -11.52 -34.64 9.91
N TYR A 45 -12.10 -35.78 10.28
CA TYR A 45 -13.43 -36.20 9.84
C TYR A 45 -14.30 -36.48 11.07
N ASN A 46 -15.48 -35.85 11.17
CA ASN A 46 -16.36 -35.95 12.33
C ASN A 46 -15.63 -35.76 13.68
N THR A 47 -14.73 -34.77 13.74
CA THR A 47 -13.81 -34.45 14.86
C THR A 47 -12.71 -35.46 15.19
N ILE A 48 -12.63 -36.59 14.47
CA ILE A 48 -11.54 -37.57 14.61
C ILE A 48 -10.38 -37.17 13.71
N GLU A 49 -9.16 -37.10 14.26
CA GLU A 49 -7.95 -36.85 13.48
C GLU A 49 -7.54 -38.09 12.67
N LEU A 50 -7.27 -37.90 11.38
CA LEU A 50 -6.78 -38.91 10.45
C LEU A 50 -5.25 -38.99 10.61
N VAL A 51 -4.77 -39.99 11.37
CA VAL A 51 -3.37 -40.08 11.84
C VAL A 51 -2.58 -41.21 11.17
N ASP A 52 -3.16 -42.40 10.98
CA ASP A 52 -2.46 -43.53 10.35
C ASP A 52 -2.25 -43.26 8.84
N PRO A 53 -1.01 -43.15 8.35
CA PRO A 53 -0.70 -42.83 6.96
C PRO A 53 -1.15 -43.92 5.97
N LYS A 54 -1.30 -45.17 6.42
CA LYS A 54 -1.66 -46.33 5.59
C LYS A 54 -3.13 -46.70 5.63
N ALA A 55 -3.90 -46.09 6.53
CA ALA A 55 -5.34 -46.25 6.54
C ALA A 55 -5.96 -45.49 5.35
N THR A 56 -6.96 -46.09 4.72
CA THR A 56 -7.74 -45.48 3.64
C THR A 56 -8.91 -44.65 4.20
N LEU A 57 -9.47 -43.73 3.41
CA LEU A 57 -10.67 -42.98 3.80
C LEU A 57 -11.86 -43.87 4.18
N GLN A 58 -11.99 -45.04 3.53
CA GLN A 58 -13.00 -46.06 3.87
C GLN A 58 -12.82 -46.60 5.30
N THR A 59 -11.58 -46.74 5.78
CA THR A 59 -11.28 -47.24 7.14
C THR A 59 -11.80 -46.27 8.21
N TYR A 60 -11.79 -44.96 7.91
CA TYR A 60 -12.34 -43.90 8.76
C TYR A 60 -13.83 -43.61 8.47
N SER A 61 -14.50 -44.45 7.68
CA SER A 61 -15.92 -44.32 7.30
C SER A 61 -16.28 -43.03 6.56
N VAL A 62 -15.33 -42.39 5.87
CA VAL A 62 -15.59 -41.26 4.96
C VAL A 62 -16.25 -41.77 3.69
N ASN A 63 -17.29 -41.08 3.23
CA ASN A 63 -18.09 -41.46 2.07
C ASN A 63 -17.93 -40.47 0.91
N GLN A 64 -18.66 -40.73 -0.17
CA GLN A 64 -18.82 -39.84 -1.30
C GLN A 64 -19.50 -38.52 -0.87
N ASP A 65 -18.90 -37.39 -1.29
CA ASP A 65 -19.32 -36.01 -1.05
C ASP A 65 -19.28 -35.52 0.42
N ASP A 66 -18.70 -36.30 1.33
CA ASP A 66 -18.43 -35.90 2.72
C ASP A 66 -17.43 -34.73 2.84
N ILE A 67 -17.38 -34.09 4.01
CA ILE A 67 -16.48 -32.97 4.34
C ILE A 67 -15.36 -33.42 5.28
N ILE A 68 -14.10 -33.14 4.92
CA ILE A 68 -12.92 -33.26 5.79
C ILE A 68 -12.42 -31.84 6.11
N GLU A 69 -12.06 -31.58 7.37
CA GLU A 69 -11.47 -30.32 7.81
C GLU A 69 -9.93 -30.42 7.79
N LEU A 70 -9.26 -29.49 7.10
CA LEU A 70 -7.81 -29.35 7.05
C LEU A 70 -7.35 -28.18 7.92
N ARG A 71 -6.68 -28.51 9.03
CA ARG A 71 -5.99 -27.55 9.91
C ARG A 71 -4.48 -27.62 9.71
N ARG A 72 -3.78 -26.50 9.90
CA ARG A 72 -2.32 -26.45 9.83
C ARG A 72 -1.69 -26.76 11.19
N ASN A 73 -0.65 -27.57 11.21
CA ASN A 73 0.12 -27.87 12.42
C ASN A 73 1.05 -26.70 12.79
N SER A 74 0.50 -25.60 13.33
CA SER A 74 1.24 -24.33 13.52
C SER A 74 2.25 -24.32 14.69
N THR A 75 3.09 -25.36 14.82
CA THR A 75 4.21 -25.43 15.76
C THR A 75 5.46 -24.72 15.22
N LEU A 76 5.39 -23.40 15.06
CA LEU A 76 6.52 -22.47 14.95
C LEU A 76 7.64 -22.77 13.91
N THR A 77 7.29 -23.28 12.72
CA THR A 77 8.24 -23.43 11.60
C THR A 77 7.86 -22.60 10.37
N ARG A 78 8.12 -21.28 10.41
CA ARG A 78 8.12 -20.43 9.20
C ARG A 78 9.40 -20.68 8.37
N ALA A 79 9.51 -21.87 7.77
CA ALA A 79 10.64 -22.28 6.95
C ALA A 79 10.22 -23.20 5.80
N ALA A 80 10.89 -23.07 4.66
CA ALA A 80 10.86 -23.97 3.50
C ALA A 80 9.50 -24.23 2.79
N ARG A 81 9.21 -23.42 1.75
CA ARG A 81 8.70 -23.97 0.49
C ARG A 81 9.45 -23.39 -0.71
N ARG A 82 10.36 -24.18 -1.28
CA ARG A 82 11.08 -23.94 -2.56
C ARG A 82 11.27 -25.29 -3.27
N PRO A 83 10.57 -25.58 -4.38
CA PRO A 83 10.86 -26.74 -5.20
C PRO A 83 12.00 -26.45 -6.21
N ASN A 84 13.23 -26.68 -5.73
CA ASN A 84 14.32 -27.41 -6.39
C ASN A 84 14.74 -27.09 -7.86
N ALA A 85 16.03 -26.74 -8.05
CA ALA A 85 16.74 -26.85 -9.34
C ALA A 85 18.28 -27.02 -9.19
N ALA A 86 18.71 -28.14 -8.60
CA ALA A 86 20.10 -28.65 -8.64
C ALA A 86 21.19 -27.80 -7.90
N PRO A 87 22.44 -28.30 -7.76
CA PRO A 87 22.70 -29.29 -6.72
C PRO A 87 23.84 -28.89 -5.76
N ALA A 88 23.65 -29.12 -4.46
CA ALA A 88 24.67 -28.91 -3.43
C ALA A 88 25.04 -30.24 -2.76
N ALA A 89 26.35 -30.52 -2.65
CA ALA A 89 26.89 -31.64 -1.89
C ALA A 89 27.44 -31.16 -0.53
N ALA A 90 27.36 -32.02 0.47
CA ALA A 90 28.07 -31.94 1.76
C ALA A 90 27.86 -30.66 2.61
N ALA A 91 26.83 -30.68 3.46
CA ALA A 91 26.76 -29.85 4.67
C ALA A 91 26.39 -30.72 5.89
N ALA A 92 27.40 -31.26 6.56
CA ALA A 92 27.26 -31.99 7.83
C ALA A 92 28.50 -31.71 8.71
N ALA A 93 28.31 -31.75 10.03
CA ALA A 93 29.31 -31.41 11.06
C ALA A 93 29.80 -29.94 11.05
N ALA A 94 28.99 -29.05 11.63
CA ALA A 94 29.42 -27.72 12.11
C ALA A 94 29.37 -27.66 13.65
N ALA A 95 29.89 -28.70 14.31
CA ALA A 95 30.13 -28.71 15.75
C ALA A 95 31.63 -28.99 15.99
N ALA A 96 32.26 -28.11 16.79
CA ALA A 96 33.69 -28.05 17.08
C ALA A 96 34.64 -27.72 15.90
N GLY A 97 35.26 -26.54 15.97
CA GLY A 97 36.65 -26.36 15.53
C GLY A 97 36.94 -25.58 14.25
N ALA A 98 37.73 -24.52 14.42
CA ALA A 98 38.71 -23.97 13.47
C ALA A 98 38.26 -23.22 12.18
N ARG A 99 38.75 -21.96 12.12
CA ARG A 99 39.30 -21.27 10.93
C ARG A 99 38.38 -20.92 9.76
N ILE A 100 38.05 -19.62 9.69
CA ILE A 100 37.53 -18.94 8.50
C ILE A 100 38.66 -18.77 7.46
N PRO A 101 38.49 -19.18 6.19
CA PRO A 101 39.32 -18.74 5.07
C PRO A 101 38.79 -17.44 4.45
N PRO A 102 39.65 -16.57 3.88
CA PRO A 102 39.21 -15.33 3.24
C PRO A 102 38.63 -15.58 1.84
N ALA A 103 37.49 -14.96 1.53
CA ALA A 103 36.99 -14.83 0.17
C ALA A 103 37.71 -13.67 -0.56
N ALA A 104 37.74 -13.72 -1.90
CA ALA A 104 38.36 -12.69 -2.75
C ALA A 104 37.31 -12.05 -3.68
N GLY A 105 37.52 -10.79 -4.06
CA GLY A 105 36.80 -10.18 -5.19
C GLY A 105 35.75 -9.10 -4.85
N GLY A 106 36.00 -8.23 -3.85
CA GLY A 106 35.19 -7.03 -3.62
C GLY A 106 36.07 -5.84 -3.22
N VAL A 107 36.09 -4.76 -4.01
CA VAL A 107 37.00 -3.62 -3.81
C VAL A 107 36.38 -2.59 -2.85
N HIS A 108 36.43 -2.89 -1.55
CA HIS A 108 36.03 -1.92 -0.53
C HIS A 108 37.14 -0.86 -0.32
N PRO A 109 36.84 0.45 -0.47
CA PRO A 109 37.76 1.54 -0.12
C PRO A 109 37.85 1.72 1.41
N GLY A 110 38.34 0.69 2.10
CA GLY A 110 38.41 0.61 3.56
C GLY A 110 39.47 -0.33 4.12
N GLN A 111 40.14 -1.15 3.30
CA GLN A 111 41.25 -2.02 3.73
C GLN A 111 42.58 -1.26 3.88
N ILE A 112 42.62 -0.36 4.86
CA ILE A 112 43.86 0.01 5.55
C ILE A 112 43.63 -0.32 7.03
N SER A 113 44.00 -1.53 7.45
CA SER A 113 43.83 -1.98 8.83
C SER A 113 44.96 -2.93 9.23
N GLN A 114 45.28 -2.96 10.52
CA GLN A 114 46.38 -3.72 11.14
C GLN A 114 47.81 -3.25 10.80
N GLY A 115 47.99 -1.94 10.55
CA GLY A 115 49.28 -1.25 10.70
C GLY A 115 49.46 -0.74 12.14
N GLY A 116 50.51 -1.20 12.82
CA GLY A 116 50.74 -1.00 14.26
C GLY A 116 51.40 0.32 14.64
N GLY A 117 50.82 1.46 14.26
CA GLY A 117 51.25 2.79 14.75
C GLY A 117 52.68 3.20 14.36
N ASN A 118 53.26 2.60 13.33
CA ASN A 118 54.63 2.84 12.92
C ASN A 118 54.74 4.03 11.97
N ALA A 119 55.83 4.81 12.09
CA ALA A 119 56.10 5.94 11.19
C ALA A 119 56.31 5.52 9.72
N HIS A 120 56.64 4.26 9.48
CA HIS A 120 56.73 3.68 8.14
C HIS A 120 55.36 3.52 7.47
N ASP A 121 54.29 3.23 8.23
CA ASP A 121 52.96 2.97 7.68
C ASP A 121 52.37 4.25 7.07
N ALA A 122 52.47 5.38 7.79
CA ALA A 122 51.99 6.68 7.33
C ALA A 122 52.82 7.26 6.16
N GLU A 123 54.13 6.96 6.07
CA GLU A 123 54.96 7.34 4.92
C GLU A 123 54.66 6.46 3.69
N GLN A 124 54.35 5.17 3.87
CA GLN A 124 53.84 4.32 2.78
C GLN A 124 52.48 4.81 2.26
N ILE A 125 51.57 5.19 3.15
CA ILE A 125 50.28 5.82 2.79
C ILE A 125 50.52 7.12 1.99
N ARG A 126 51.48 7.96 2.42
CA ARG A 126 51.85 9.18 1.69
C ARG A 126 52.37 8.89 0.29
N GLN A 127 53.24 7.89 0.15
CA GLN A 127 53.80 7.48 -1.15
C GLN A 127 52.73 6.85 -2.05
N HIS A 128 51.78 6.09 -1.50
CA HIS A 128 50.64 5.55 -2.25
C HIS A 128 49.70 6.65 -2.74
N VAL A 129 49.36 7.64 -1.90
CA VAL A 129 48.57 8.82 -2.31
C VAL A 129 49.29 9.65 -3.37
N LEU A 130 50.62 9.71 -3.36
CA LEU A 130 51.39 10.39 -4.41
C LEU A 130 51.57 9.57 -5.69
N SER A 131 51.40 8.24 -5.64
CA SER A 131 51.50 7.38 -6.82
C SER A 131 50.18 7.23 -7.59
N ASP A 132 49.04 7.54 -6.96
CA ASP A 132 47.71 7.53 -7.57
C ASP A 132 47.15 8.97 -7.77
N PRO A 133 47.10 9.48 -9.01
CA PRO A 133 46.56 10.80 -9.31
C PRO A 133 45.06 10.97 -9.00
N ALA A 134 44.27 9.89 -9.06
CA ALA A 134 42.83 9.93 -8.81
C ALA A 134 42.55 10.03 -7.30
N LEU A 135 43.25 9.22 -6.50
CA LEU A 135 43.20 9.29 -5.04
C LEU A 135 43.65 10.67 -4.53
N LEU A 136 44.69 11.27 -5.13
CA LEU A 136 45.15 12.61 -4.79
C LEU A 136 44.14 13.71 -5.17
N ALA A 137 43.40 13.55 -6.27
CA ALA A 137 42.33 14.47 -6.64
C ALA A 137 41.16 14.40 -5.63
N GLN A 138 40.72 13.19 -5.28
CA GLN A 138 39.68 12.97 -4.27
C GLN A 138 40.08 13.51 -2.89
N LEU A 139 41.35 13.36 -2.50
CA LEU A 139 41.87 13.89 -1.24
C LEU A 139 41.92 15.43 -1.24
N ARG A 140 42.23 16.06 -2.37
CA ARG A 140 42.18 17.52 -2.52
C ARG A 140 40.76 18.07 -2.38
N GLU A 141 39.77 17.35 -2.89
CA GLU A 141 38.36 17.73 -2.81
C GLU A 141 37.81 17.60 -1.38
N ARG A 142 38.05 16.46 -0.71
CA ARG A 142 37.51 16.21 0.64
C ARG A 142 38.31 16.82 1.79
N GLN A 143 39.65 16.86 1.71
CA GLN A 143 40.53 17.34 2.78
C GLN A 143 41.75 18.08 2.20
N PRO A 144 41.58 19.31 1.65
CA PRO A 144 42.64 20.03 0.94
C PRO A 144 43.92 20.22 1.76
N HIS A 145 43.82 20.50 3.06
CA HIS A 145 44.99 20.64 3.94
C HIS A 145 45.80 19.34 4.14
N LEU A 146 45.14 18.17 4.06
CA LEU A 146 45.81 16.87 4.16
C LEU A 146 46.52 16.53 2.82
N ALA A 147 45.88 16.82 1.69
CA ALA A 147 46.49 16.69 0.37
C ALA A 147 47.68 17.65 0.17
N GLU A 148 47.59 18.89 0.65
CA GLU A 148 48.70 19.84 0.63
C GLU A 148 49.88 19.32 1.46
N ALA A 149 49.62 18.80 2.67
CA ALA A 149 50.65 18.23 3.52
C ALA A 149 51.31 17.00 2.88
N ALA A 150 50.55 16.12 2.20
CA ALA A 150 51.09 14.93 1.52
C ALA A 150 52.19 15.28 0.50
N ILE A 151 51.97 16.37 -0.25
CA ILE A 151 52.88 16.87 -1.29
C ILE A 151 54.03 17.67 -0.69
N ASN A 152 53.71 18.68 0.14
CA ASN A 152 54.65 19.73 0.52
C ASN A 152 55.36 19.51 1.87
N ASN A 153 54.81 18.69 2.77
CA ASN A 153 55.31 18.57 4.14
C ASN A 153 55.03 17.17 4.76
N PRO A 154 55.90 16.18 4.50
CA PRO A 154 55.74 14.80 4.99
C PRO A 154 55.55 14.71 6.52
N SER A 155 56.28 15.52 7.28
CA SER A 155 56.21 15.53 8.76
C SER A 155 54.85 16.01 9.27
N ARG A 156 54.23 16.99 8.58
CA ARG A 156 52.87 17.47 8.88
C ARG A 156 51.82 16.43 8.47
N PHE A 157 51.96 15.80 7.30
CA PHE A 157 51.08 14.72 6.85
C PHE A 157 51.06 13.55 7.83
N HIS A 158 52.24 13.07 8.23
CA HIS A 158 52.40 11.99 9.22
C HIS A 158 51.68 12.30 10.54
N THR A 159 51.78 13.53 11.04
CA THR A 159 51.11 13.97 12.27
C THR A 159 49.59 13.98 12.10
N MET A 160 49.09 14.53 10.98
CA MET A 160 47.65 14.60 10.69
C MET A 160 47.01 13.23 10.48
N ILE A 161 47.69 12.31 9.78
CA ILE A 161 47.22 10.92 9.65
C ILE A 161 47.15 10.27 11.03
N ARG A 162 48.19 10.38 11.87
CA ARG A 162 48.18 9.82 13.23
C ARG A 162 47.07 10.40 14.11
N GLU A 163 46.78 11.68 13.99
CA GLU A 163 45.69 12.36 14.71
C GLU A 163 44.31 11.86 14.25
N LEU A 164 44.10 11.74 12.94
CA LEU A 164 42.87 11.17 12.34
C LEU A 164 42.66 9.70 12.79
N ASP A 165 43.75 8.93 12.82
CA ASP A 165 43.79 7.54 13.27
C ASP A 165 43.46 7.36 14.76
N VAL A 166 43.82 8.34 15.60
CA VAL A 166 43.46 8.37 17.02
C VAL A 166 42.01 8.79 17.18
N GLN A 167 41.59 9.91 16.58
CA GLN A 167 40.19 10.37 16.62
C GLN A 167 39.21 9.28 16.13
N ARG A 168 39.58 8.53 15.07
CA ARG A 168 38.80 7.41 14.57
C ARG A 168 38.71 6.26 15.59
N ARG A 169 39.84 5.83 16.18
CA ARG A 169 39.84 4.77 17.20
C ARG A 169 39.09 5.18 18.45
N ASP A 170 39.20 6.43 18.87
CA ASP A 170 38.51 6.97 20.04
C ASP A 170 37.00 7.02 19.80
N ALA A 171 36.55 7.41 18.60
CA ALA A 171 35.13 7.37 18.21
C ALA A 171 34.59 5.93 18.08
N GLU A 172 35.37 5.01 17.50
CA GLU A 172 35.03 3.57 17.43
C GLU A 172 34.95 2.96 18.85
N GLN A 173 35.84 3.34 19.77
CA GLN A 173 35.82 2.91 21.18
C GLN A 173 34.66 3.53 21.96
N GLN A 174 34.35 4.82 21.77
CA GLN A 174 33.19 5.47 22.41
C GLN A 174 31.88 4.79 21.99
N ARG A 175 31.69 4.54 20.69
CA ARG A 175 30.52 3.80 20.17
C ARG A 175 30.46 2.37 20.71
N MET A 176 31.61 1.71 20.87
CA MET A 176 31.67 0.34 21.42
C MET A 176 31.37 0.32 22.94
N MET A 177 31.82 1.33 23.69
CA MET A 177 31.47 1.50 25.11
C MET A 177 30.00 1.86 25.29
N GLU A 178 29.42 2.70 24.44
CA GLU A 178 27.98 3.00 24.45
C GLU A 178 27.15 1.74 24.17
N ILE A 179 27.54 0.92 23.18
CA ILE A 179 26.91 -0.38 22.93
C ILE A 179 27.08 -1.31 24.13
N GLN A 180 28.20 -1.27 24.86
CA GLN A 180 28.37 -2.07 26.08
C GLN A 180 27.47 -1.58 27.22
N THR A 181 27.41 -0.29 27.54
CA THR A 181 26.55 0.22 28.62
C THR A 181 25.05 0.03 28.32
N LEU A 182 24.64 0.08 27.05
CA LEU A 182 23.28 -0.28 26.62
C LEU A 182 22.97 -1.80 26.79
N ASN A 183 23.99 -2.66 26.81
CA ASN A 183 23.85 -4.10 27.08
C ASN A 183 24.04 -4.48 28.57
N GLU A 184 24.68 -3.62 29.38
CA GLU A 184 24.97 -3.89 30.80
C GLU A 184 23.72 -3.91 31.69
N ASN A 185 22.62 -3.27 31.27
CA ASN A 185 21.31 -3.36 31.93
C ASN A 185 20.22 -3.90 30.96
N PRO A 186 20.05 -5.25 30.84
CA PRO A 186 19.01 -5.88 30.00
C PRO A 186 17.54 -5.62 30.39
N PHE A 187 17.29 -4.67 31.30
CA PHE A 187 15.97 -4.26 31.77
C PHE A 187 15.74 -2.73 31.67
N ASP A 188 16.69 -1.99 31.07
CA ASP A 188 16.52 -0.56 30.80
C ASP A 188 15.73 -0.36 29.50
N LEU A 189 14.52 0.20 29.63
CA LEU A 189 13.59 0.38 28.53
C LEU A 189 14.08 1.39 27.48
N ASP A 190 14.83 2.41 27.90
CA ASP A 190 15.40 3.40 26.98
C ASP A 190 16.56 2.79 26.19
N ALA A 191 17.37 1.94 26.84
CA ALA A 191 18.45 1.22 26.17
C ALA A 191 17.90 0.22 25.14
N GLN A 192 16.88 -0.54 25.51
CA GLN A 192 16.27 -1.53 24.62
C GLN A 192 15.57 -0.88 23.41
N GLN A 193 14.92 0.27 23.59
CA GLN A 193 14.35 1.05 22.47
C GLN A 193 15.43 1.54 21.49
N ARG A 194 16.58 2.03 21.99
CA ARG A 194 17.70 2.45 21.11
C ARG A 194 18.31 1.29 20.35
N ILE A 195 18.41 0.11 20.98
CA ILE A 195 18.87 -1.12 20.32
C ILE A 195 17.87 -1.55 19.24
N GLU A 196 16.56 -1.52 19.52
CA GLU A 196 15.51 -1.84 18.54
C GLU A 196 15.53 -0.86 17.35
N GLU A 197 15.63 0.44 17.60
CA GLU A 197 15.71 1.46 16.55
C GLU A 197 16.99 1.33 15.71
N ALA A 198 18.13 1.08 16.32
CA ALA A 198 19.39 0.83 15.61
C ALA A 198 19.30 -0.41 14.70
N ILE A 199 18.77 -1.53 15.22
CA ILE A 199 18.55 -2.75 14.44
C ILE A 199 17.54 -2.51 13.31
N ARG A 200 16.47 -1.73 13.56
CA ARG A 200 15.50 -1.35 12.53
C ARG A 200 16.15 -0.53 11.42
N LEU A 201 16.97 0.47 11.76
CA LEU A 201 17.68 1.31 10.80
C LEU A 201 18.69 0.50 9.98
N GLU A 202 19.42 -0.43 10.61
CA GLU A 202 20.35 -1.33 9.93
C GLU A 202 19.61 -2.26 8.94
N ASN A 203 18.50 -2.87 9.34
CA ASN A 203 17.67 -3.68 8.44
C ASN A 203 17.08 -2.87 7.26
N VAL A 204 16.66 -1.62 7.50
CA VAL A 204 16.17 -0.73 6.44
C VAL A 204 17.30 -0.34 5.49
N ALA A 205 18.50 -0.05 6.00
CA ALA A 205 19.67 0.27 5.19
C ALA A 205 20.14 -0.92 4.35
N ALA A 206 20.22 -2.12 4.92
CA ALA A 206 20.57 -3.35 4.19
C ALA A 206 19.53 -3.70 3.10
N ASN A 207 18.24 -3.48 3.37
CA ASN A 207 17.18 -3.64 2.38
C ASN A 207 17.26 -2.58 1.26
N LEU A 208 17.62 -1.34 1.58
CA LEU A 208 17.86 -0.27 0.60
C LEU A 208 19.07 -0.57 -0.29
N GLU A 209 20.18 -1.03 0.30
CA GLU A 209 21.40 -1.43 -0.42
C GLU A 209 21.13 -2.62 -1.35
N ALA A 210 20.45 -3.66 -0.86
CA ALA A 210 20.02 -4.79 -1.70
C ALA A 210 19.03 -4.37 -2.81
N ALA A 211 18.13 -3.42 -2.54
CA ALA A 211 17.25 -2.89 -3.57
C ALA A 211 18.05 -2.14 -4.66
N LEU A 212 19.07 -1.36 -4.28
CA LEU A 212 19.95 -0.65 -5.22
C LEU A 212 20.85 -1.60 -6.03
N GLU A 213 21.35 -2.68 -5.42
CA GLU A 213 22.19 -3.68 -6.08
C GLU A 213 21.39 -4.56 -7.07
N TYR A 214 20.25 -5.12 -6.64
CA TYR A 214 19.49 -6.10 -7.43
C TYR A 214 18.33 -5.51 -8.24
N ASN A 215 17.73 -4.40 -7.80
CA ASN A 215 16.52 -3.82 -8.39
C ASN A 215 16.63 -2.30 -8.66
N PRO A 216 17.68 -1.79 -9.34
CA PRO A 216 17.88 -0.35 -9.57
C PRO A 216 16.69 0.32 -10.30
N GLU A 217 15.94 -0.42 -11.11
CA GLU A 217 14.71 0.05 -11.76
C GLU A 217 13.61 0.46 -10.77
N SER A 218 13.62 -0.05 -9.52
CA SER A 218 12.68 0.36 -8.46
C SER A 218 12.88 1.81 -7.98
N PHE A 219 13.99 2.44 -8.36
CA PHE A 219 14.29 3.85 -8.11
C PHE A 219 14.11 4.71 -9.37
N GLY A 220 13.76 4.10 -10.50
CA GLY A 220 13.40 4.80 -11.73
C GLY A 220 12.02 5.44 -11.61
N ARG A 221 11.87 6.68 -12.09
CA ARG A 221 10.55 7.31 -12.24
C ARG A 221 9.78 6.59 -13.35
N VAL A 222 8.63 6.00 -13.02
CA VAL A 222 7.78 5.33 -14.00
C VAL A 222 6.96 6.38 -14.76
N THR A 223 7.30 6.59 -16.03
CA THR A 223 6.60 7.51 -16.93
C THR A 223 5.15 7.06 -17.15
N MET A 224 4.19 7.93 -16.86
CA MET A 224 2.77 7.63 -17.03
C MET A 224 2.40 7.49 -18.51
N LEU A 225 1.48 6.58 -18.82
CA LEU A 225 1.11 6.23 -20.20
C LEU A 225 0.23 7.31 -20.85
N TYR A 226 0.75 7.99 -21.87
CA TYR A 226 -0.03 8.93 -22.69
C TYR A 226 0.06 8.55 -24.17
N ILE A 227 -0.99 8.84 -24.93
CA ILE A 227 -1.00 8.76 -26.40
C ILE A 227 -1.44 10.11 -27.00
N GLU A 228 -1.00 10.39 -28.22
CA GLU A 228 -1.55 11.50 -29.01
C GLU A 228 -2.82 11.04 -29.75
N VAL A 229 -3.90 11.82 -29.60
CA VAL A 229 -5.17 11.65 -30.31
C VAL A 229 -5.62 12.99 -30.87
N GLU A 230 -6.50 12.99 -31.86
CA GLU A 230 -7.23 14.20 -32.26
C GLU A 230 -8.73 14.05 -32.03
N VAL A 231 -9.33 15.06 -31.41
CA VAL A 231 -10.77 15.16 -31.20
C VAL A 231 -11.29 16.26 -32.11
N ASN A 232 -12.11 15.90 -33.11
CA ASN A 232 -12.69 16.87 -34.06
C ASN A 232 -11.63 17.80 -34.73
N GLY A 233 -10.42 17.27 -34.99
CA GLY A 233 -9.30 17.99 -35.61
C GLY A 233 -8.38 18.76 -34.65
N HIS A 234 -8.62 18.72 -33.34
CA HIS A 234 -7.73 19.30 -32.34
C HIS A 234 -6.86 18.20 -31.67
N PRO A 235 -5.53 18.32 -31.66
CA PRO A 235 -4.66 17.36 -30.99
C PRO A 235 -4.75 17.48 -29.47
N VAL A 236 -4.84 16.32 -28.80
CA VAL A 236 -5.02 16.16 -27.35
C VAL A 236 -4.13 15.01 -26.88
N LYS A 237 -3.50 15.16 -25.72
CA LYS A 237 -2.69 14.10 -25.09
C LYS A 237 -3.57 13.33 -24.12
N ALA A 238 -3.98 12.12 -24.52
CA ALA A 238 -4.86 11.29 -23.72
C ALA A 238 -4.05 10.44 -22.74
N PHE A 239 -4.33 10.59 -21.44
CA PHE A 239 -3.80 9.73 -20.39
C PHE A 239 -4.50 8.36 -20.43
N VAL A 240 -3.75 7.25 -20.51
CA VAL A 240 -4.29 5.89 -20.64
C VAL A 240 -4.33 5.22 -19.27
N ASP A 241 -5.54 4.95 -18.78
CA ASP A 241 -5.79 4.47 -17.41
C ASP A 241 -6.79 3.31 -17.39
N SER A 242 -6.32 2.12 -17.02
CA SER A 242 -7.13 0.91 -16.88
C SER A 242 -7.83 0.78 -15.52
N GLY A 243 -7.46 1.59 -14.52
CA GLY A 243 -8.13 1.68 -13.22
C GLY A 243 -9.38 2.57 -13.25
N ALA A 244 -9.40 3.58 -14.10
CA ALA A 244 -10.56 4.43 -14.33
C ALA A 244 -11.68 3.68 -15.07
N GLN A 245 -12.83 3.50 -14.41
CA GLN A 245 -14.02 2.86 -15.00
C GLN A 245 -14.57 3.59 -16.24
N ALA A 246 -14.40 4.90 -16.34
CA ALA A 246 -15.00 5.73 -17.38
C ALA A 246 -14.01 6.72 -18.00
N THR A 247 -14.12 6.88 -19.32
CA THR A 247 -13.39 7.90 -20.10
C THR A 247 -13.93 9.29 -19.78
N ILE A 248 -13.03 10.20 -19.41
CA ILE A 248 -13.33 11.52 -18.85
C ILE A 248 -12.58 12.60 -19.63
N MET A 249 -13.23 13.72 -19.91
CA MET A 249 -12.62 14.88 -20.59
C MET A 249 -12.86 16.16 -19.79
N SER A 250 -11.87 17.05 -19.75
CA SER A 250 -11.98 18.36 -19.12
C SER A 250 -12.99 19.26 -19.88
N PRO A 251 -13.72 20.16 -19.21
CA PRO A 251 -14.58 21.14 -19.89
C PRO A 251 -13.80 21.99 -20.90
N GLN A 252 -12.58 22.38 -20.55
CA GLN A 252 -11.67 23.17 -21.38
C GLN A 252 -11.29 22.41 -22.67
N CYS A 253 -10.97 21.12 -22.58
CA CYS A 253 -10.72 20.27 -23.75
C CYS A 253 -11.99 20.11 -24.61
N ALA A 254 -13.15 19.91 -23.99
CA ALA A 254 -14.42 19.77 -24.72
C ALA A 254 -14.85 21.06 -25.46
N GLU A 255 -14.51 22.23 -24.91
CA GLU A 255 -14.67 23.54 -25.55
C GLU A 255 -13.65 23.75 -26.67
N ALA A 256 -12.35 23.53 -26.39
CA ALA A 256 -11.27 23.66 -27.38
C ALA A 256 -11.48 22.77 -28.62
N CYS A 257 -11.99 21.55 -28.43
CA CYS A 257 -12.30 20.62 -29.52
C CYS A 257 -13.65 20.91 -30.21
N GLY A 258 -14.41 21.92 -29.78
CA GLY A 258 -15.71 22.28 -30.35
C GLY A 258 -16.83 21.24 -30.14
N ILE A 259 -16.65 20.30 -29.21
CA ILE A 259 -17.63 19.23 -28.92
C ILE A 259 -18.57 19.55 -27.75
N MET A 260 -18.39 20.67 -27.05
CA MET A 260 -19.28 21.12 -25.95
C MET A 260 -20.78 21.18 -26.36
N ARG A 261 -21.07 21.37 -27.65
CA ARG A 261 -22.43 21.28 -28.25
C ARG A 261 -23.06 19.88 -28.24
N LEU A 262 -22.29 18.83 -27.96
CA LEU A 262 -22.72 17.42 -27.92
C LEU A 262 -22.93 16.90 -26.48
N VAL A 263 -22.75 17.77 -25.48
CA VAL A 263 -22.80 17.38 -24.06
C VAL A 263 -24.25 17.31 -23.58
N ASP A 264 -24.73 16.10 -23.33
CA ASP A 264 -26.05 15.84 -22.78
C ASP A 264 -26.07 16.12 -21.27
N LYS A 265 -26.57 17.32 -20.92
CA LYS A 265 -26.69 17.80 -19.54
C LYS A 265 -27.68 17.00 -18.68
N ARG A 266 -28.46 16.08 -19.26
CA ARG A 266 -29.30 15.13 -18.48
C ARG A 266 -28.46 14.10 -17.72
N PHE A 267 -27.20 13.93 -18.11
CA PHE A 267 -26.20 13.10 -17.43
C PHE A 267 -25.25 13.95 -16.56
N ALA A 268 -25.62 15.19 -16.25
CA ALA A 268 -24.94 15.99 -15.24
C ALA A 268 -25.17 15.42 -13.83
N GLY A 269 -24.24 15.65 -12.92
CA GLY A 269 -24.29 15.09 -11.57
C GLY A 269 -23.01 15.33 -10.78
N VAL A 270 -22.77 14.49 -9.78
CA VAL A 270 -21.58 14.55 -8.93
C VAL A 270 -20.94 13.17 -8.87
N ALA A 271 -19.71 13.06 -9.39
CA ALA A 271 -18.87 11.90 -9.17
C ALA A 271 -18.42 11.87 -7.71
N ARG A 272 -18.62 10.74 -7.04
CA ARG A 272 -18.04 10.44 -5.73
C ARG A 272 -17.04 9.29 -5.91
N GLY A 273 -15.79 9.52 -5.52
CA GLY A 273 -14.70 8.57 -5.64
C GLY A 273 -13.54 9.03 -4.75
N VAL A 274 -12.33 9.11 -5.31
CA VAL A 274 -11.15 9.72 -4.65
C VAL A 274 -11.24 11.26 -4.65
N GLY A 275 -12.39 11.78 -4.22
CA GLY A 275 -12.78 13.18 -4.34
C GLY A 275 -14.27 13.37 -4.71
N VAL A 276 -14.69 14.62 -4.76
CA VAL A 276 -16.05 15.05 -5.17
C VAL A 276 -15.92 15.96 -6.38
N ALA A 277 -16.29 15.45 -7.56
CA ALA A 277 -16.10 16.16 -8.83
C ALA A 277 -17.44 16.35 -9.56
N LYS A 278 -17.63 17.51 -10.19
CA LYS A 278 -18.90 17.89 -10.82
C LYS A 278 -18.93 17.47 -12.29
N ILE A 279 -19.88 16.60 -12.63
CA ILE A 279 -20.12 16.14 -14.01
C ILE A 279 -21.05 17.16 -14.68
N LEU A 280 -20.60 17.77 -15.79
CA LEU A 280 -21.38 18.70 -16.59
C LEU A 280 -22.36 18.01 -17.55
N GLY A 281 -22.08 16.75 -17.90
CA GLY A 281 -22.89 15.92 -18.78
C GLY A 281 -22.07 14.85 -19.48
N ARG A 282 -22.67 14.16 -20.46
CA ARG A 282 -22.02 13.11 -21.24
C ARG A 282 -22.11 13.38 -22.75
N VAL A 283 -21.00 13.20 -23.46
CA VAL A 283 -20.99 13.04 -24.93
C VAL A 283 -21.17 11.56 -25.21
N HIS A 284 -22.29 11.18 -25.81
CA HIS A 284 -22.63 9.76 -26.03
C HIS A 284 -21.80 9.08 -27.13
N SER A 285 -21.44 9.85 -28.17
CA SER A 285 -20.58 9.41 -29.27
C SER A 285 -19.94 10.61 -29.95
N ALA A 286 -18.61 10.61 -30.05
CA ALA A 286 -17.85 11.46 -30.96
C ALA A 286 -16.67 10.65 -31.53
N GLN A 287 -16.23 11.00 -32.74
CA GLN A 287 -15.07 10.36 -33.35
C GLN A 287 -13.77 11.01 -32.86
N ILE A 288 -12.80 10.18 -32.50
CA ILE A 288 -11.40 10.58 -32.30
C ILE A 288 -10.51 9.89 -33.34
N ARG A 289 -9.52 10.59 -33.86
CA ARG A 289 -8.43 10.00 -34.66
C ARG A 289 -7.31 9.59 -33.70
N VAL A 290 -6.76 8.40 -33.90
CA VAL A 290 -5.65 7.86 -33.10
C VAL A 290 -4.59 7.33 -34.06
N GLY A 291 -3.32 7.64 -33.82
CA GLY A 291 -2.27 7.36 -34.79
C GLY A 291 -2.50 8.10 -36.13
N ARG A 292 -2.36 7.40 -37.26
CA ARG A 292 -2.41 8.03 -38.59
C ARG A 292 -3.84 8.16 -39.13
N ASP A 293 -4.62 7.09 -39.12
CA ASP A 293 -5.86 6.96 -39.88
C ASP A 293 -6.96 6.13 -39.17
N LEU A 294 -6.71 5.66 -37.95
CA LEU A 294 -7.71 4.94 -37.15
C LEU A 294 -8.69 5.91 -36.48
N PHE A 295 -9.98 5.79 -36.79
CA PHE A 295 -11.05 6.58 -36.17
C PHE A 295 -11.89 5.74 -35.20
N LEU A 296 -11.98 6.16 -33.93
CA LEU A 296 -12.69 5.46 -32.87
C LEU A 296 -13.93 6.24 -32.40
N ALA A 297 -15.06 5.54 -32.22
CA ALA A 297 -16.31 6.12 -31.72
C ALA A 297 -16.39 6.04 -30.18
N CYS A 298 -15.95 7.11 -29.52
CA CYS A 298 -15.81 7.15 -28.06
C CYS A 298 -16.93 7.97 -27.38
N SER A 299 -17.17 7.68 -26.10
CA SER A 299 -18.07 8.46 -25.24
C SER A 299 -17.29 9.14 -24.12
N PHE A 300 -17.60 10.39 -23.80
CA PHE A 300 -16.86 11.19 -22.82
C PHE A 300 -17.77 11.65 -21.69
N THR A 301 -17.35 11.44 -20.44
CA THR A 301 -17.93 12.09 -19.27
C THR A 301 -17.23 13.43 -19.07
N ILE A 302 -17.95 14.55 -19.18
CA ILE A 302 -17.35 15.88 -19.04
C ILE A 302 -17.38 16.27 -17.56
N MET A 303 -16.22 16.49 -16.95
CA MET A 303 -16.10 16.62 -15.49
C MET A 303 -15.10 17.69 -15.07
N GLU A 304 -15.53 18.59 -14.19
CA GLU A 304 -14.68 19.62 -13.58
C GLU A 304 -13.70 19.02 -12.56
N GLY A 305 -12.53 19.66 -12.39
CA GLY A 305 -11.59 19.34 -11.32
C GLY A 305 -10.74 18.08 -11.55
N LYS A 306 -10.20 17.91 -12.76
CA LYS A 306 -9.24 16.84 -13.08
C LYS A 306 -8.05 17.40 -13.85
N ASP A 307 -6.83 17.06 -13.42
CA ASP A 307 -5.58 17.63 -13.94
C ASP A 307 -5.12 17.04 -15.30
N VAL A 308 -6.03 16.41 -16.05
CA VAL A 308 -5.77 15.88 -17.40
C VAL A 308 -6.92 16.22 -18.35
N ASP A 309 -6.58 16.67 -19.55
CA ASP A 309 -7.56 17.10 -20.56
C ASP A 309 -8.44 15.96 -21.06
N LEU A 310 -7.84 14.79 -21.25
CA LEU A 310 -8.53 13.56 -21.63
C LEU A 310 -7.89 12.39 -20.91
N LEU A 311 -8.72 11.63 -20.19
CA LEU A 311 -8.39 10.29 -19.70
C LEU A 311 -9.15 9.26 -20.56
N PHE A 312 -8.40 8.33 -21.14
CA PHE A 312 -8.89 7.18 -21.88
C PHE A 312 -9.02 5.99 -20.92
N GLY A 313 -10.26 5.70 -20.52
CA GLY A 313 -10.60 4.79 -19.44
C GLY A 313 -10.90 3.36 -19.90
N LEU A 314 -11.12 2.49 -18.92
CA LEU A 314 -11.38 1.06 -19.12
C LEU A 314 -12.62 0.78 -19.98
N ASP A 315 -13.60 1.68 -20.00
CA ASP A 315 -14.79 1.57 -20.86
C ASP A 315 -14.45 1.64 -22.36
N MET A 316 -13.62 2.58 -22.78
CA MET A 316 -13.21 2.73 -24.18
C MET A 316 -12.08 1.75 -24.55
N LEU A 317 -11.16 1.46 -23.62
CA LEU A 317 -10.16 0.39 -23.78
C LEU A 317 -10.84 -0.96 -24.06
N LYS A 318 -11.84 -1.36 -23.25
CA LYS A 318 -12.61 -2.60 -23.49
C LYS A 318 -13.47 -2.54 -24.74
N ARG A 319 -14.14 -1.41 -25.02
CA ARG A 319 -14.97 -1.23 -26.24
C ARG A 319 -14.17 -1.44 -27.53
N HIS A 320 -12.93 -0.98 -27.57
CA HIS A 320 -12.06 -1.07 -28.75
C HIS A 320 -11.04 -2.21 -28.67
N GLN A 321 -11.21 -3.15 -27.73
CA GLN A 321 -10.35 -4.32 -27.52
C GLN A 321 -8.85 -3.97 -27.44
N ALA A 322 -8.55 -2.83 -26.82
CA ALA A 322 -7.21 -2.26 -26.78
C ALA A 322 -6.24 -3.09 -25.92
N CYS A 323 -5.03 -3.30 -26.41
CA CYS A 323 -3.95 -3.97 -25.70
C CYS A 323 -2.84 -2.97 -25.32
N ILE A 324 -2.49 -2.92 -24.03
CA ILE A 324 -1.39 -2.09 -23.51
C ILE A 324 -0.10 -2.95 -23.58
N ASP A 325 0.61 -2.93 -24.70
CA ASP A 325 1.89 -3.67 -24.87
C ASP A 325 3.05 -2.82 -24.37
N LEU A 326 3.30 -2.89 -23.05
CA LEU A 326 4.41 -2.18 -22.39
C LEU A 326 5.80 -2.58 -22.93
N ARG A 327 5.94 -3.80 -23.47
CA ARG A 327 7.18 -4.31 -24.07
C ARG A 327 7.43 -3.72 -25.47
N LYS A 328 6.39 -3.31 -26.19
CA LYS A 328 6.50 -2.43 -27.38
C LYS A 328 6.50 -0.93 -27.04
N ASN A 329 6.17 -0.57 -25.79
CA ASN A 329 5.80 0.78 -25.38
C ASN A 329 4.70 1.39 -26.28
N ALA A 330 3.64 0.63 -26.55
CA ALA A 330 2.55 1.05 -27.42
C ALA A 330 1.16 0.57 -26.96
N LEU A 331 0.14 1.37 -27.23
CA LEU A 331 -1.26 0.94 -27.22
C LEU A 331 -1.58 0.34 -28.59
N VAL A 332 -2.09 -0.90 -28.63
CA VAL A 332 -2.50 -1.57 -29.87
C VAL A 332 -4.01 -1.62 -29.94
N ILE A 333 -4.59 -1.10 -31.02
CA ILE A 333 -6.04 -1.09 -31.28
C ILE A 333 -6.26 -1.50 -32.74
N ASN A 334 -7.08 -2.53 -33.00
CA ASN A 334 -7.35 -3.03 -34.36
C ASN A 334 -6.06 -3.23 -35.19
N ASP A 335 -5.09 -3.96 -34.63
CA ASP A 335 -3.74 -4.20 -35.18
C ASP A 335 -2.90 -2.94 -35.49
N THR A 336 -3.39 -1.75 -35.13
CA THR A 336 -2.68 -0.47 -35.27
C THR A 336 -1.87 -0.20 -34.00
N GLU A 337 -0.56 -0.09 -34.13
CA GLU A 337 0.34 0.25 -33.02
C GLU A 337 0.45 1.76 -32.85
N ILE A 338 0.13 2.25 -31.65
CA ILE A 338 0.14 3.67 -31.28
C ILE A 338 1.17 3.84 -30.16
N PRO A 339 2.35 4.41 -30.43
CA PRO A 339 3.41 4.52 -29.42
C PRO A 339 2.97 5.40 -28.25
N PHE A 340 3.39 5.05 -27.03
CA PHE A 340 3.23 5.93 -25.88
C PHE A 340 4.21 7.11 -25.98
N LEU A 341 3.75 8.29 -25.58
CA LEU A 341 4.56 9.50 -25.48
C LEU A 341 5.69 9.30 -24.48
N SER A 342 6.88 9.79 -24.82
CA SER A 342 8.04 9.78 -23.92
C SER A 342 7.97 10.94 -22.92
N GLU A 343 8.78 10.87 -21.86
CA GLU A 343 8.76 11.83 -20.75
C GLU A 343 8.83 13.29 -21.22
N HIS A 344 9.68 13.61 -22.20
CA HIS A 344 9.84 14.98 -22.70
C HIS A 344 8.58 15.51 -23.42
N GLU A 345 7.74 14.63 -23.98
CA GLU A 345 6.50 14.96 -24.69
C GLU A 345 5.29 15.12 -23.75
N LEU A 346 5.40 14.70 -22.48
CA LEU A 346 4.28 14.76 -21.53
C LEU A 346 3.82 16.20 -21.21
N PRO A 347 2.53 16.40 -20.84
CA PRO A 347 2.03 17.65 -20.25
C PRO A 347 2.83 18.06 -19.01
N GLN A 348 2.96 19.37 -18.74
CA GLN A 348 3.73 19.89 -17.59
C GLN A 348 3.17 19.37 -16.25
N ASN A 349 1.84 19.38 -16.13
CA ASN A 349 1.05 18.77 -15.08
C ASN A 349 1.36 17.27 -14.82
N ALA A 350 1.72 16.51 -15.86
CA ALA A 350 2.10 15.10 -15.71
C ALA A 350 3.57 14.91 -15.30
N LYS A 351 4.44 15.88 -15.61
CA LYS A 351 5.86 15.89 -15.19
C LYS A 351 6.01 16.19 -13.70
N VAL A 352 5.25 17.17 -13.20
CA VAL A 352 5.28 17.58 -11.78
C VAL A 352 4.85 16.44 -10.84
N GLN A 353 3.93 15.55 -11.25
CA GLN A 353 3.56 14.38 -10.44
C GLN A 353 4.69 13.36 -10.21
N GLY A 354 5.79 13.43 -10.97
CA GLY A 354 7.01 12.65 -10.74
C GLY A 354 8.09 13.41 -9.94
N GLU A 355 7.93 14.72 -9.72
CA GLU A 355 8.88 15.55 -8.99
C GLU A 355 8.49 15.66 -7.51
N LEU A 356 8.96 14.70 -6.71
CA LEU A 356 9.19 14.93 -5.28
C LEU A 356 9.93 16.25 -5.11
N THR A 357 9.34 17.17 -4.35
CA THR A 357 9.97 18.47 -4.09
C THR A 357 11.25 18.29 -3.27
N PRO A 358 12.22 19.22 -3.36
CA PRO A 358 13.39 19.21 -2.48
C PRO A 358 13.03 19.25 -0.98
N GLU A 359 11.85 19.76 -0.64
CA GLU A 359 11.33 19.83 0.73
C GLU A 359 10.82 18.46 1.21
N GLU A 360 10.08 17.71 0.38
CA GLU A 360 9.64 16.34 0.69
C GLU A 360 10.83 15.36 0.78
N LEU A 361 11.82 15.49 -0.11
CA LEU A 361 13.08 14.74 -0.04
C LEU A 361 13.85 15.03 1.26
N ALA A 362 13.85 16.27 1.72
CA ALA A 362 14.44 16.67 3.00
C ALA A 362 13.62 16.18 4.23
N GLN A 363 12.34 15.88 4.08
CA GLN A 363 11.51 15.27 5.13
C GLN A 363 11.71 13.75 5.25
N ILE A 364 12.01 13.06 4.14
CA ILE A 364 12.29 11.62 4.12
C ILE A 364 13.72 11.33 4.62
N GLY A 365 14.67 12.24 4.38
CA GLY A 365 15.99 12.24 5.00
C GLY A 365 15.92 12.57 6.50
N GLY A 366 15.63 11.57 7.32
CA GLY A 366 15.32 11.70 8.75
C GLY A 366 16.24 12.66 9.53
N SER A 367 15.61 13.54 10.31
CA SER A 367 16.28 14.64 11.02
C SER A 367 17.24 14.15 12.10
N VAL A 368 18.53 14.04 11.77
CA VAL A 368 19.60 13.77 12.75
C VAL A 368 19.74 14.98 13.69
N PRO A 369 19.50 14.85 15.01
CA PRO A 369 19.55 15.97 15.93
C PRO A 369 21.00 16.33 16.27
N HIS A 370 21.58 17.30 15.54
CA HIS A 370 22.94 17.80 15.80
C HIS A 370 23.00 18.64 17.09
N THR A 371 22.98 17.99 18.25
CA THR A 371 23.11 18.65 19.56
C THR A 371 24.58 18.94 19.92
N SER A 372 25.09 20.08 19.47
CA SER A 372 26.38 20.64 19.94
C SER A 372 26.25 22.14 20.15
N GLY A 373 25.90 22.55 21.37
CA GLY A 373 25.78 23.97 21.72
C GLY A 373 27.11 24.59 22.15
N SER A 374 27.39 25.80 21.67
CA SER A 374 28.17 26.78 22.43
C SER A 374 27.46 28.14 22.30
N GLY A 375 27.21 28.78 23.44
CA GLY A 375 26.40 30.01 23.50
C GLY A 375 27.27 31.25 23.56
N SER A 376 26.80 32.35 22.96
CA SER A 376 27.29 33.71 23.24
C SER A 376 26.27 34.78 22.83
N ALA A 377 25.69 35.42 23.83
CA ALA A 377 24.88 36.64 23.76
C ALA A 377 24.91 37.32 25.15
N PRO A 378 24.57 38.61 25.31
CA PRO A 378 24.10 39.57 24.30
C PRO A 378 24.90 40.89 24.24
N ALA A 379 24.60 41.72 23.25
CA ALA A 379 24.83 43.17 23.26
C ALA A 379 23.67 43.87 22.50
N ALA A 380 23.38 45.15 22.78
CA ALA A 380 22.10 45.77 22.44
C ALA A 380 22.20 47.21 21.89
N ALA A 381 21.04 47.74 21.47
CA ALA A 381 20.73 49.08 20.92
C ALA A 381 21.13 49.34 19.44
N GLY A 382 20.34 50.08 18.65
CA GLY A 382 18.96 50.54 18.89
C GLY A 382 18.44 51.68 17.98
N SER A 383 17.12 51.93 18.04
CA SER A 383 16.37 53.13 17.61
C SER A 383 16.17 53.47 16.11
N GLY A 384 14.99 54.06 15.80
CA GLY A 384 14.61 54.65 14.50
C GLY A 384 13.72 53.74 13.63
N SER A 385 12.38 53.78 13.60
CA SER A 385 11.32 54.78 13.86
C SER A 385 10.88 55.63 12.65
N GLY A 386 9.65 55.37 12.18
CA GLY A 386 8.86 56.19 11.25
C GLY A 386 8.66 55.59 9.84
N ALA A 387 7.53 55.76 9.15
CA ALA A 387 6.18 56.18 9.57
C ALA A 387 5.13 55.94 8.44
N ALA A 388 3.84 55.99 8.82
CA ALA A 388 2.68 56.46 8.04
C ALA A 388 1.87 55.53 7.09
N SER A 389 0.55 55.53 7.34
CA SER A 389 -0.61 55.47 6.39
C SER A 389 -0.89 54.21 5.54
N SER A 390 -2.14 53.79 5.31
CA SER A 390 -3.45 54.26 5.85
C SER A 390 -4.62 53.29 5.58
N SER A 391 -5.74 53.48 6.31
CA SER A 391 -7.15 53.27 5.88
C SER A 391 -7.55 51.89 5.31
N SER A 392 -8.24 51.01 6.06
CA SER A 392 -9.73 50.95 6.21
C SER A 392 -10.47 50.34 5.00
N SER A 393 -11.57 49.58 5.12
CA SER A 393 -12.64 49.68 6.14
C SER A 393 -13.42 48.36 6.30
N SER A 394 -14.34 48.31 7.27
CA SER A 394 -15.17 47.16 7.63
C SER A 394 -16.63 47.30 7.16
N SER A 395 -17.31 46.17 6.91
CA SER A 395 -18.77 46.08 7.05
C SER A 395 -19.27 44.65 7.27
N THR A 396 -20.25 44.51 8.16
CA THR A 396 -21.10 43.32 8.36
C THR A 396 -22.45 43.55 7.67
N PRO A 397 -23.25 42.50 7.41
CA PRO A 397 -24.59 42.48 8.06
C PRO A 397 -25.22 41.09 8.32
N ALA A 398 -26.26 41.10 9.16
CA ALA A 398 -27.33 40.09 9.32
C ALA A 398 -28.52 40.76 10.06
N PRO A 399 -29.73 40.17 10.23
CA PRO A 399 -30.32 38.96 9.63
C PRO A 399 -31.79 39.10 9.11
N THR A 400 -32.30 38.11 8.33
CA THR A 400 -33.75 37.72 8.18
C THR A 400 -34.75 38.75 7.59
N PRO A 401 -36.04 38.44 7.28
CA PRO A 401 -36.80 37.17 7.38
C PRO A 401 -37.51 36.70 6.07
N SER A 402 -38.27 35.60 6.15
CA SER A 402 -39.20 35.09 5.11
C SER A 402 -40.64 35.60 5.30
N PRO A 403 -41.53 35.37 4.31
CA PRO A 403 -42.87 34.86 4.63
C PRO A 403 -43.38 33.75 3.68
N ALA A 404 -44.38 33.00 4.16
CA ALA A 404 -45.32 32.18 3.36
C ALA A 404 -46.67 32.93 3.26
N SER A 405 -47.75 32.53 2.57
CA SER A 405 -48.37 31.20 2.39
C SER A 405 -49.66 31.30 1.52
N THR A 406 -50.40 30.18 1.34
CA THR A 406 -51.79 30.06 0.79
C THR A 406 -51.98 30.27 -0.73
N THR A 407 -52.99 29.73 -1.42
CA THR A 407 -54.30 29.14 -0.98
C THR A 407 -54.75 27.92 -1.85
N SER A 408 -55.86 27.27 -1.47
CA SER A 408 -56.53 26.07 -2.03
C SER A 408 -57.20 26.23 -3.43
N VAL A 409 -57.85 25.22 -4.07
CA VAL A 409 -59.24 24.74 -3.80
C VAL A 409 -59.60 23.41 -4.55
N ALA A 410 -60.27 22.49 -3.83
CA ALA A 410 -61.25 21.44 -4.21
C ALA A 410 -60.99 20.28 -5.23
N ALA A 411 -61.75 19.19 -5.01
CA ALA A 411 -61.98 18.02 -5.89
C ALA A 411 -63.43 18.03 -6.46
N PRO A 412 -63.93 16.96 -7.13
CA PRO A 412 -64.80 16.00 -6.40
C PRO A 412 -64.87 14.53 -6.95
N ILE A 413 -65.53 13.66 -6.16
CA ILE A 413 -66.35 12.43 -6.42
C ILE A 413 -66.35 11.70 -7.79
N ALA A 414 -66.67 10.39 -7.95
CA ALA A 414 -66.69 9.17 -7.10
C ALA A 414 -67.13 7.95 -7.97
N SER A 415 -66.85 6.69 -7.55
CA SER A 415 -67.82 5.56 -7.41
C SER A 415 -67.21 4.15 -7.57
N THR A 416 -67.79 3.15 -6.88
CA THR A 416 -67.49 1.69 -6.94
C THR A 416 -68.63 0.92 -7.64
N PRO A 417 -68.48 -0.36 -8.09
CA PRO A 417 -68.67 -1.54 -7.20
C PRO A 417 -67.80 -2.78 -7.54
N ALA A 418 -68.01 -3.93 -6.86
CA ALA A 418 -67.17 -5.15 -6.94
C ALA A 418 -67.98 -6.48 -6.85
N VAL A 419 -67.33 -7.61 -7.19
CA VAL A 419 -67.77 -9.03 -7.04
C VAL A 419 -66.48 -9.87 -6.80
N ALA A 420 -66.22 -10.48 -5.63
CA ALA A 420 -66.58 -11.85 -5.17
C ALA A 420 -66.00 -13.01 -6.04
N ALA A 421 -65.54 -14.18 -5.55
CA ALA A 421 -65.47 -14.83 -4.21
C ALA A 421 -64.43 -16.02 -4.28
N SER A 422 -64.11 -16.92 -3.32
CA SER A 422 -64.39 -17.16 -1.87
C SER A 422 -63.59 -18.38 -1.32
N THR A 423 -63.30 -18.43 0.00
CA THR A 423 -62.98 -19.64 0.85
C THR A 423 -61.66 -20.42 0.60
N THR A 424 -61.06 -21.19 1.53
CA THR A 424 -61.52 -21.86 2.79
C THR A 424 -60.55 -21.73 4.00
N THR A 425 -61.10 -21.88 5.23
CA THR A 425 -60.43 -22.15 6.55
C THR A 425 -60.29 -23.68 6.78
N PRO A 426 -59.89 -24.30 7.95
CA PRO A 426 -59.83 -23.88 9.39
C PRO A 426 -58.50 -24.29 10.13
N ALA A 427 -58.30 -24.29 11.48
CA ALA A 427 -58.69 -23.44 12.64
C ALA A 427 -57.92 -23.90 13.92
N ALA A 428 -58.33 -23.42 15.13
CA ALA A 428 -57.77 -23.64 16.50
C ALA A 428 -56.61 -22.69 16.91
N ALA A 429 -56.62 -21.88 17.98
CA ALA A 429 -57.48 -21.69 19.17
C ALA A 429 -57.33 -22.79 20.27
N LEU A 430 -57.22 -22.53 21.60
CA LEU A 430 -57.65 -21.40 22.45
C LEU A 430 -56.77 -21.17 23.74
N THR A 431 -56.99 -20.01 24.39
CA THR A 431 -56.96 -19.71 25.86
C THR A 431 -55.69 -19.81 26.75
N ALA A 432 -55.11 -18.63 27.04
CA ALA A 432 -55.18 -17.87 28.32
C ALA A 432 -54.70 -18.41 29.71
N SER A 433 -53.91 -17.52 30.37
CA SER A 433 -53.96 -17.11 31.80
C SER A 433 -52.71 -17.36 32.69
N SER A 434 -52.56 -16.54 33.74
CA SER A 434 -51.30 -16.19 34.42
C SER A 434 -50.93 -17.00 35.66
N ALA A 435 -49.63 -17.17 35.91
CA ALA A 435 -49.03 -17.22 37.27
C ALA A 435 -47.53 -16.83 37.26
N ARG A 436 -47.02 -16.30 38.38
CA ARG A 436 -45.61 -15.97 38.69
C ARG A 436 -45.42 -16.20 40.20
N PRO A 437 -44.32 -16.77 40.70
CA PRO A 437 -43.09 -15.99 41.04
C PRO A 437 -41.79 -16.85 40.84
N SER A 438 -40.53 -16.45 40.94
CA SER A 438 -39.76 -15.20 41.04
C SER A 438 -38.28 -15.60 41.27
N GLY A 439 -37.30 -15.02 40.56
CA GLY A 439 -35.87 -15.18 40.87
C GLY A 439 -34.96 -15.33 39.64
N GLY A 440 -33.93 -14.49 39.43
CA GLY A 440 -33.61 -13.28 40.20
C GLY A 440 -32.22 -12.66 40.00
N ARG A 441 -31.86 -12.20 38.79
CA ARG A 441 -30.81 -11.17 38.58
C ARG A 441 -31.09 -10.35 37.30
N PRO A 442 -30.56 -9.12 37.17
CA PRO A 442 -31.16 -8.10 36.30
C PRO A 442 -30.69 -8.17 34.84
N ALA A 443 -31.63 -8.00 33.92
CA ALA A 443 -31.33 -7.51 32.57
C ALA A 443 -31.27 -5.98 32.62
N GLN A 444 -30.18 -5.38 32.14
CA GLN A 444 -30.14 -3.94 31.86
C GLN A 444 -30.83 -3.70 30.52
N SER A 445 -31.95 -2.99 30.52
CA SER A 445 -32.64 -2.60 29.30
C SER A 445 -31.94 -1.41 28.62
N THR A 446 -30.85 -1.69 27.91
CA THR A 446 -30.18 -0.74 27.02
C THR A 446 -31.06 -0.44 25.81
N ALA A 447 -31.96 0.53 25.95
CA ALA A 447 -32.70 1.09 24.83
C ALA A 447 -31.74 1.90 23.94
N HIS A 448 -31.05 1.22 23.01
CA HIS A 448 -30.16 1.85 22.04
C HIS A 448 -30.88 2.92 21.22
N SER A 449 -30.21 4.03 20.92
CA SER A 449 -30.81 5.10 20.13
C SER A 449 -31.20 4.62 18.74
N ASN A 450 -32.40 5.01 18.28
CA ASN A 450 -32.93 4.57 16.97
C ASN A 450 -31.96 4.87 15.81
N GLU A 451 -31.20 5.95 15.90
CA GLU A 451 -30.15 6.34 14.93
C GLU A 451 -29.08 5.25 14.72
N LYS A 452 -28.64 4.57 15.79
CA LYS A 452 -27.70 3.44 15.71
C LYS A 452 -28.34 2.23 15.03
N ILE A 453 -29.60 1.97 15.35
CA ILE A 453 -30.38 0.88 14.77
C ILE A 453 -30.60 1.13 13.27
N GLU A 454 -30.97 2.35 12.88
CA GLU A 454 -31.16 2.76 11.48
C GLU A 454 -29.85 2.71 10.68
N THR A 455 -28.72 3.11 11.28
CA THR A 455 -27.39 3.05 10.64
C THR A 455 -27.00 1.61 10.29
N LEU A 456 -27.24 0.64 11.18
CA LEU A 456 -26.96 -0.77 10.92
C LEU A 456 -28.03 -1.46 10.06
N MET A 457 -29.29 -1.03 10.13
CA MET A 457 -30.34 -1.47 9.20
C MET A 457 -30.08 -0.99 7.76
N ALA A 458 -29.42 0.16 7.57
CA ALA A 458 -29.02 0.66 6.25
C ALA A 458 -27.98 -0.24 5.54
N LEU A 459 -27.30 -1.12 6.29
CA LEU A 459 -26.43 -2.17 5.74
C LEU A 459 -27.21 -3.42 5.26
N GLY A 460 -28.54 -3.44 5.42
CA GLY A 460 -29.43 -4.51 4.95
C GLY A 460 -29.89 -5.51 6.01
N PHE A 461 -29.46 -5.35 7.27
CA PHE A 461 -29.80 -6.27 8.36
C PHE A 461 -31.18 -5.99 8.97
N SER A 462 -31.85 -7.05 9.47
CA SER A 462 -33.15 -6.91 10.14
C SER A 462 -33.00 -6.27 11.52
N ARG A 463 -34.03 -5.50 11.92
CA ARG A 463 -34.04 -4.72 13.18
C ARG A 463 -33.70 -5.55 14.41
N ASP A 464 -34.21 -6.78 14.49
CA ASP A 464 -34.01 -7.66 15.64
C ASP A 464 -32.57 -8.20 15.73
N ARG A 465 -31.94 -8.51 14.58
CA ARG A 465 -30.50 -8.84 14.52
C ARG A 465 -29.65 -7.65 14.93
N VAL A 466 -29.98 -6.46 14.45
CA VAL A 466 -29.28 -5.21 14.77
C VAL A 466 -29.34 -4.90 16.27
N ILE A 467 -30.50 -5.07 16.90
CA ILE A 467 -30.64 -4.86 18.36
C ILE A 467 -29.82 -5.90 19.12
N ALA A 468 -29.90 -7.19 18.76
CA ALA A 468 -29.11 -8.24 19.42
C ALA A 468 -27.58 -8.03 19.27
N ALA A 469 -27.12 -7.56 18.11
CA ALA A 469 -25.71 -7.22 17.89
C ALA A 469 -25.28 -5.97 18.68
N LEU A 470 -26.14 -4.95 18.81
CA LEU A 470 -25.89 -3.78 19.66
C LEU A 470 -25.87 -4.14 21.15
N ASP A 471 -26.75 -5.05 21.61
CA ASP A 471 -26.71 -5.56 22.99
C ASP A 471 -25.42 -6.35 23.25
N ALA A 472 -25.01 -7.23 22.33
CA ALA A 472 -23.74 -7.97 22.43
C ALA A 472 -22.51 -7.06 22.39
N ALA A 473 -22.56 -5.96 21.62
CA ALA A 473 -21.49 -4.98 21.48
C ALA A 473 -21.55 -3.84 22.53
N GLY A 474 -22.41 -3.93 23.55
CA GLY A 474 -22.53 -2.90 24.59
C GLY A 474 -22.96 -1.51 24.07
N GLY A 475 -23.63 -1.46 22.91
CA GLY A 475 -24.06 -0.25 22.22
C GLY A 475 -23.01 0.39 21.32
N ASN A 476 -21.87 -0.25 21.05
CA ASN A 476 -20.91 0.18 20.03
C ASN A 476 -21.40 -0.24 18.63
N VAL A 477 -21.41 0.70 17.67
CA VAL A 477 -21.94 0.49 16.31
C VAL A 477 -20.98 -0.31 15.45
N ASP A 478 -19.68 0.02 15.46
CA ASP A 478 -18.69 -0.62 14.60
C ASP A 478 -18.45 -2.08 15.02
N LEU A 479 -18.46 -2.32 16.34
CA LEU A 479 -18.33 -3.65 16.93
C LEU A 479 -19.63 -4.47 16.73
N ALA A 480 -20.81 -3.85 16.74
CA ALA A 480 -22.05 -4.50 16.33
C ALA A 480 -22.08 -4.84 14.83
N ALA A 481 -21.53 -4.01 13.95
CA ALA A 481 -21.37 -4.34 12.54
C ALA A 481 -20.48 -5.59 12.36
N GLY A 482 -19.38 -5.69 13.12
CA GLY A 482 -18.52 -6.88 13.20
C GLY A 482 -19.16 -8.13 13.84
N PHE A 483 -20.41 -8.06 14.31
CA PHE A 483 -21.23 -9.23 14.69
C PHE A 483 -22.41 -9.50 13.73
N LEU A 484 -22.57 -8.67 12.69
CA LEU A 484 -23.65 -8.78 11.70
C LEU A 484 -23.17 -9.35 10.36
N PHE A 485 -21.93 -9.02 9.98
CA PHE A 485 -21.16 -9.68 8.92
C PHE A 485 -20.55 -11.00 9.43
#